data_AF-A0A528HBU3-F1
#
_entry.id   AF-A0A528HBU3-F1
#
_cell.length_a   1.000
_cell.length_b   1.000
_cell.length_c   1.000
_cell.angle_alpha   90.00
_cell.angle_beta   90.00
_cell.angle_gamma   90.00
#
_symmetry.space_group_name_H-M   'P 1'
#
loop_
_entity.id
_entity.type
_entity.pdbx_description
1 polymer ?
#
loop_
_entity_poly.entity_id
_entity_poly.type
_entity_poly.pdbx_seq_one_letter_code
_entity_poly.pdbx_strand_id
1 'polypeptide(L)'
;MKLRISASGWRCRCNSKHGMFPCRVPPSPDVMAATFMQYQRSGKSGKLSFRQYLVDIGFIDPSIGVAGMDDAVQFVPTPGGPEMLAIPAQPVLGEVQVKALLVDFSDRPGVLPPSHYQDLLFSQGIYPTGSMRDYFKEVSLGKVD
;
A
#
# COMPACT_ATOMS: atom_id res chain seq x y z
N MET A 1 -14.37 -30.25 0.96
CA MET A 1 -14.78 -29.35 2.06
C MET A 1 -15.75 -28.31 1.49
N LYS A 2 -17.05 -28.43 1.79
CA LYS A 2 -18.10 -27.59 1.19
C LYS A 2 -18.23 -26.33 2.04
N LEU A 3 -17.66 -25.21 1.59
CA LEU A 3 -17.86 -23.90 2.23
C LEU A 3 -19.33 -23.52 2.05
N ARG A 4 -20.12 -23.65 3.13
CA ARG A 4 -21.49 -23.13 3.19
C ARG A 4 -21.39 -21.63 3.41
N ILE A 5 -21.51 -20.86 2.34
CA ILE A 5 -21.61 -19.40 2.39
C ILE A 5 -23.04 -19.08 2.81
N SER A 6 -23.20 -18.58 4.04
CA SER A 6 -24.49 -18.13 4.58
C SER A 6 -25.00 -16.94 3.77
N ALA A 7 -26.28 -16.94 3.41
CA ALA A 7 -26.97 -15.85 2.72
C ALA A 7 -27.14 -14.57 3.57
N SER A 8 -26.61 -14.57 4.79
CA SER A 8 -26.44 -13.36 5.59
C SER A 8 -25.27 -12.56 5.03
N GLY A 9 -25.56 -11.44 4.36
CA GLY A 9 -24.60 -10.56 3.68
C GLY A 9 -23.29 -10.32 4.44
N TRP A 10 -22.24 -10.03 3.67
CA TRP A 10 -20.89 -9.78 4.16
C TRP A 10 -20.89 -8.66 5.21
N ARG A 11 -20.90 -9.05 6.49
CA ARG A 11 -20.55 -8.17 7.60
C ARG A 11 -19.13 -8.51 7.99
N CYS A 12 -18.18 -7.64 7.66
CA CYS A 12 -16.88 -7.68 8.28
C CYS A 12 -17.09 -7.51 9.79
N ARG A 13 -17.04 -8.61 10.55
CA ARG A 13 -17.06 -8.57 12.01
C ARG A 13 -15.64 -8.29 12.48
N CYS A 14 -15.23 -7.04 12.44
CA CYS A 14 -14.14 -6.59 13.29
C CYS A 14 -14.67 -6.67 14.73
N ASN A 15 -14.39 -7.78 15.42
CA ASN A 15 -14.85 -8.00 16.79
C ASN A 15 -13.99 -7.15 17.74
N SER A 16 -14.15 -5.83 17.72
CA SER A 16 -13.62 -4.97 18.76
C SER A 16 -14.66 -4.88 19.86
N LYS A 17 -14.26 -5.18 21.10
CA LYS A 17 -15.08 -4.96 22.31
C LYS A 17 -15.39 -3.47 22.57
N HIS A 18 -15.25 -2.60 21.57
CA HIS A 18 -15.24 -1.14 21.68
C HIS A 18 -16.15 -0.44 20.65
N GLY A 19 -17.18 -1.11 20.14
CA GLY A 19 -18.20 -0.48 19.28
C GLY A 19 -18.04 -0.78 17.80
N MET A 20 -19.10 -0.50 17.05
CA MET A 20 -19.27 -0.84 15.64
C MET A 20 -18.50 0.14 14.76
N PHE A 21 -17.18 -0.03 14.63
CA PHE A 21 -16.38 0.74 13.68
C PHE A 21 -16.43 0.08 12.29
N PRO A 22 -16.55 0.85 11.20
CA PRO A 22 -16.38 0.31 9.86
C PRO A 22 -14.97 -0.29 9.76
N CYS A 23 -14.88 -1.51 9.22
CA CYS A 23 -13.59 -2.17 9.06
C CYS A 23 -12.75 -1.40 8.04
N ARG A 24 -11.77 -0.64 8.53
CA ARG A 24 -10.90 0.27 7.75
C ARG A 24 -9.79 -0.43 6.97
N VAL A 25 -9.83 -1.76 6.89
CA VAL A 25 -8.78 -2.56 6.28
C VAL A 25 -9.42 -3.36 5.14
N PRO A 26 -8.83 -3.33 3.94
CA PRO A 26 -9.32 -4.14 2.83
C PRO A 26 -9.31 -5.63 3.22
N PRO A 27 -10.18 -6.45 2.62
CA PRO A 27 -10.15 -7.89 2.80
C PRO A 27 -8.78 -8.45 2.41
N SER A 28 -8.36 -9.54 3.07
CA SER A 28 -7.05 -10.14 2.77
C SER A 28 -6.94 -10.57 1.30
N PRO A 29 -5.72 -10.62 0.73
CA PRO A 29 -5.51 -11.04 -0.65
C PRO A 29 -6.15 -12.39 -0.99
N ASP A 30 -6.10 -13.33 -0.04
CA ASP A 30 -6.70 -14.66 -0.19
C ASP A 30 -8.22 -14.59 -0.34
N VAL A 31 -8.88 -13.70 0.41
CA VAL A 31 -10.33 -13.49 0.32
C VAL A 31 -10.70 -12.86 -1.02
N MET A 32 -9.91 -11.91 -1.50
CA MET A 32 -10.09 -11.30 -2.82
C MET A 32 -9.93 -12.33 -3.93
N ALA A 33 -8.89 -13.15 -3.87
CA ALA A 33 -8.65 -14.23 -4.82
C ALA A 33 -9.80 -15.25 -4.83
N ALA A 34 -10.24 -15.70 -3.65
CA ALA A 34 -11.35 -16.64 -3.54
C ALA A 34 -12.66 -16.07 -4.12
N THR A 35 -12.95 -14.79 -3.86
CA THR A 35 -14.15 -14.10 -4.37
C THR A 35 -14.10 -13.94 -5.89
N PHE A 36 -12.93 -13.61 -6.44
CA PHE A 36 -12.73 -13.52 -7.89
C PHE A 36 -12.88 -14.89 -8.58
N MET A 37 -12.36 -15.95 -7.96
CA MET A 37 -12.58 -17.32 -8.44
C MET A 37 -14.06 -17.73 -8.40
N GLN A 38 -14.81 -17.26 -7.40
CA GLN A 38 -16.25 -17.49 -7.33
C GLN A 38 -17.00 -16.77 -8.45
N TYR A 39 -16.63 -15.53 -8.76
CA TYR A 39 -17.16 -14.77 -9.90
C TYR A 39 -16.90 -15.48 -11.25
N GLN A 40 -15.69 -16.00 -11.46
CA GLN A 40 -15.40 -16.77 -12.67
C GLN A 40 -16.26 -18.04 -12.78
N ARG A 41 -16.49 -18.72 -11.65
CA ARG A 41 -17.29 -19.95 -11.60
C ARG A 41 -18.79 -19.72 -11.64
N SER A 42 -19.29 -18.52 -11.33
CA SER A 42 -20.72 -18.25 -11.25
C SER A 42 -21.39 -18.10 -12.63
N GLY A 43 -20.62 -18.16 -13.73
CA GLY A 43 -21.12 -17.95 -15.09
C GLY A 43 -21.60 -16.52 -15.36
N LYS A 44 -21.31 -15.58 -14.45
CA LYS A 44 -21.63 -14.15 -14.57
C LYS A 44 -20.48 -13.35 -15.19
N SER A 45 -19.31 -13.97 -15.38
CA SER A 45 -18.05 -13.32 -15.75
C SER A 45 -17.98 -12.67 -17.14
N GLY A 46 -18.98 -12.89 -17.99
CA GLY A 46 -19.16 -12.17 -19.25
C GLY A 46 -20.45 -11.32 -19.32
N LYS A 47 -21.29 -11.36 -18.27
CA LYS A 47 -22.57 -10.64 -18.21
C LYS A 47 -22.51 -9.41 -17.32
N LEU A 48 -21.75 -9.51 -16.24
CA LEU A 48 -21.50 -8.44 -15.28
C LEU A 48 -20.01 -8.27 -15.15
N SER A 49 -19.54 -7.04 -14.94
CA SER A 49 -18.15 -6.84 -14.51
C SER A 49 -17.96 -7.38 -13.09
N PHE A 50 -16.70 -7.62 -12.69
CA PHE A 50 -16.41 -8.07 -11.33
C PHE A 50 -16.94 -7.07 -10.27
N ARG A 51 -16.85 -5.76 -10.54
CA ARG A 51 -17.40 -4.72 -9.66
C ARG A 51 -18.93 -4.81 -9.53
N GLN A 52 -19.63 -5.07 -10.63
CA GLN A 52 -21.09 -5.26 -10.60
C GLN A 52 -21.47 -6.55 -9.88
N TYR A 53 -20.68 -7.61 -10.03
CA TYR A 53 -20.86 -8.85 -9.27
C TYR A 53 -20.70 -8.62 -7.75
N LEU A 54 -19.72 -7.80 -7.34
CA LEU A 54 -19.56 -7.44 -5.93
C LEU A 54 -20.83 -6.74 -5.38
N VAL A 55 -21.39 -5.78 -6.12
CA VAL A 55 -22.65 -5.13 -5.72
C VAL A 55 -23.81 -6.14 -5.66
N ASP A 56 -23.90 -7.05 -6.63
CA ASP A 56 -24.93 -8.11 -6.71
C ASP A 56 -24.88 -9.09 -5.54
N ILE A 57 -23.68 -9.40 -4.99
CA ILE A 57 -23.53 -10.21 -3.77
C ILE A 57 -23.67 -9.40 -2.47
N GLY A 58 -24.01 -8.11 -2.58
CA GLY A 58 -24.18 -7.21 -1.43
C GLY A 58 -22.86 -6.77 -0.79
N PHE A 59 -21.76 -6.77 -1.54
CA PHE A 59 -20.52 -6.16 -1.08
C PHE A 59 -20.70 -4.64 -1.01
N ILE A 60 -20.55 -4.10 0.19
CA ILE A 60 -20.49 -2.66 0.43
C ILE A 60 -19.02 -2.33 0.61
N ASP A 61 -18.51 -1.45 -0.24
CA ASP A 61 -17.14 -0.98 -0.14
C ASP A 61 -16.96 -0.19 1.16
N PRO A 62 -16.14 -0.67 2.11
CA PRO A 62 -15.94 0.01 3.39
C PRO A 62 -15.21 1.35 3.25
N SER A 63 -14.60 1.65 2.10
CA SER A 63 -13.94 2.94 1.85
C SER A 63 -14.87 4.03 1.31
N ILE A 64 -16.07 3.68 0.82
CA ILE A 64 -17.01 4.66 0.25
C ILE A 64 -17.43 5.68 1.32
N GLY A 65 -17.20 6.97 1.01
CA GLY A 65 -17.61 8.10 1.83
C GLY A 65 -16.75 8.31 3.09
N VAL A 66 -15.62 7.62 3.22
CA VAL A 66 -14.68 7.83 4.33
C VAL A 66 -13.43 8.54 3.82
N ALA A 67 -13.23 9.77 4.30
CA ALA A 67 -12.07 10.58 3.97
C ALA A 67 -10.76 9.86 4.29
N GLY A 68 -9.87 9.78 3.30
CA GLY A 68 -8.50 9.26 3.45
C GLY A 68 -8.34 7.76 3.15
N MET A 69 -9.38 7.04 2.69
CA MET A 69 -9.24 5.63 2.29
C MET A 69 -9.08 5.40 0.77
N ASP A 70 -9.60 6.29 -0.10
CA ASP A 70 -9.48 6.16 -1.58
C ASP A 70 -9.69 7.48 -2.37
N ASP A 71 -9.83 8.62 -1.68
CA ASP A 71 -10.24 9.91 -2.25
C ASP A 71 -9.10 10.93 -2.33
N ALA A 72 -7.85 10.48 -2.15
CA ALA A 72 -6.64 11.31 -2.08
C ALA A 72 -6.73 12.46 -1.07
N VAL A 73 -7.67 12.40 -0.11
CA VAL A 73 -7.85 13.45 0.89
C VAL A 73 -6.63 13.46 1.81
N GLN A 74 -5.93 14.59 1.78
CA GLN A 74 -4.85 14.90 2.72
C GLN A 74 -5.45 15.59 3.94
N PHE A 75 -5.19 15.06 5.13
CA PHE A 75 -5.57 15.72 6.37
C PHE A 75 -4.66 16.93 6.58
N VAL A 76 -5.26 18.13 6.61
CA VAL A 76 -4.53 19.35 6.98
C VAL A 76 -4.34 19.34 8.50
N PRO A 77 -3.11 19.48 9.02
CA PRO A 77 -2.88 19.47 10.45
C PRO A 77 -3.59 20.67 11.12
N THR A 78 -4.47 20.38 12.06
CA THR A 78 -5.09 21.40 12.94
C THR A 78 -4.15 21.78 14.08
N PRO A 79 -4.18 23.03 14.58
CA PRO A 79 -3.41 23.42 15.76
C PRO A 79 -3.71 22.51 16.96
N GLY A 80 -2.70 21.81 17.48
CA GLY A 80 -2.82 20.85 18.59
C GLY A 80 -3.07 19.38 18.20
N GLY A 81 -3.15 19.08 16.89
CA GLY A 81 -3.12 17.71 16.38
C GLY A 81 -1.71 17.14 16.25
N PRO A 82 -1.55 15.84 16.01
CA PRO A 82 -0.24 15.25 15.71
C PRO A 82 0.39 15.93 14.50
N GLU A 83 1.68 16.30 14.60
CA GLU A 83 2.44 16.76 13.44
C GLU A 83 2.52 15.62 12.42
N MET A 84 1.97 15.86 11.23
CA MET A 84 2.05 14.94 10.11
C MET A 84 3.27 15.29 9.27
N LEU A 85 3.98 14.26 8.78
CA LEU A 85 4.97 14.43 7.73
C LEU A 85 4.26 15.00 6.49
N ALA A 86 4.70 16.15 6.01
CA ALA A 86 4.14 16.78 4.82
C ALA A 86 4.37 15.87 3.61
N ILE A 87 3.28 15.36 3.03
CA ILE A 87 3.34 14.64 1.76
C ILE A 87 3.36 15.69 0.65
N PRO A 88 4.37 15.69 -0.24
CA PRO A 88 4.42 16.66 -1.33
C PRO A 88 3.18 16.50 -2.22
N ALA A 89 2.50 17.62 -2.49
CA ALA A 89 1.31 17.65 -3.34
C ALA A 89 1.64 17.42 -4.83
N GLN A 90 2.91 17.58 -5.22
CA GLN A 90 3.40 17.35 -6.56
C GLN A 90 4.21 16.05 -6.63
N PRO A 91 4.09 15.29 -7.73
CA PRO A 91 4.90 14.11 -7.95
C PRO A 91 6.38 14.49 -7.98
N VAL A 92 7.21 13.72 -7.28
CA VAL A 92 8.67 13.88 -7.32
C VAL A 92 9.17 13.40 -8.67
N LEU A 93 9.82 14.27 -9.43
CA LEU A 93 10.32 14.02 -10.78
C LEU A 93 11.73 14.62 -10.93
N GLY A 94 12.54 14.02 -11.80
CA GLY A 94 13.90 14.46 -12.09
C GLY A 94 14.91 14.00 -11.04
N GLU A 95 15.99 14.78 -10.91
CA GLU A 95 17.11 14.50 -10.00
C GLU A 95 16.74 14.84 -8.56
N VAL A 96 16.77 13.84 -7.67
CA VAL A 96 16.40 14.00 -6.26
C VAL A 96 17.65 14.04 -5.39
N GLN A 97 17.82 15.14 -4.65
CA GLN A 97 18.92 15.26 -3.70
C GLN A 97 18.63 14.47 -2.42
N VAL A 98 19.35 13.36 -2.24
CA VAL A 98 19.22 12.49 -1.06
C VAL A 98 20.46 12.61 -0.19
N LYS A 99 20.28 12.68 1.13
CA LYS A 99 21.36 12.64 2.13
C LYS A 99 21.24 11.37 2.96
N ALA A 100 22.30 10.55 2.95
CA ALA A 100 22.41 9.40 3.84
C ALA A 100 23.34 9.76 5.02
N LEU A 101 22.84 9.61 6.24
CA LEU A 101 23.60 9.85 7.46
C LEU A 101 23.98 8.50 8.08
N LEU A 102 25.29 8.21 8.11
CA LEU A 102 25.83 7.06 8.83
C LEU A 102 26.19 7.52 10.24
N VAL A 103 25.56 6.92 11.25
CA VAL A 103 25.74 7.28 12.65
C VAL A 103 26.24 6.07 13.40
N ASP A 104 27.42 6.22 14.01
CA ASP A 104 28.01 5.20 14.87
C ASP A 104 27.71 5.49 16.33
N PHE A 105 27.46 4.44 17.10
CA PHE A 105 27.30 4.52 18.54
C PHE A 105 28.52 3.92 19.24
N SER A 106 28.89 4.45 20.41
CA SER A 106 30.08 4.04 21.15
C SER A 106 30.07 2.57 21.57
N ASP A 107 28.89 2.00 21.78
CA ASP A 107 28.68 0.60 22.15
C ASP A 107 28.57 -0.33 20.93
N ARG A 108 28.19 0.22 19.76
CA ARG A 108 27.99 -0.52 18.51
C ARG A 108 28.43 0.31 17.31
N PRO A 109 29.74 0.34 17.01
CA PRO A 109 30.22 0.99 15.81
C PRO A 109 29.82 0.20 14.56
N GLY A 110 29.61 0.92 13.46
CA GLY A 110 29.45 0.33 12.13
C GLY A 110 30.72 -0.42 11.71
N VAL A 111 30.53 -1.53 11.00
CA VAL A 111 31.64 -2.40 10.55
C VAL A 111 32.06 -2.09 9.10
N LEU A 112 31.13 -1.57 8.29
CA LEU A 112 31.33 -1.39 6.86
C LEU A 112 31.80 0.03 6.54
N PRO A 113 32.69 0.19 5.53
CA PRO A 113 33.16 1.51 5.13
C PRO A 113 32.05 2.34 4.46
N PRO A 114 32.12 3.68 4.52
CA PRO A 114 31.15 4.55 3.87
C PRO A 114 30.99 4.30 2.36
N SER A 115 32.07 3.91 1.68
CA SER A 115 32.06 3.60 0.24
C SER A 115 31.10 2.47 -0.11
N HIS A 116 30.93 1.48 0.77
CA HIS A 116 29.98 0.39 0.57
C HIS A 116 28.54 0.91 0.41
N TYR A 117 28.13 1.85 1.26
CA TYR A 117 26.80 2.45 1.19
C TYR A 117 26.66 3.40 0.02
N GLN A 118 27.74 4.08 -0.35
CA GLN A 118 27.75 4.93 -1.54
C GLN A 118 27.49 4.10 -2.81
N ASP A 119 28.14 2.95 -2.92
CA ASP A 119 27.94 2.04 -4.05
C ASP A 119 26.55 1.41 -4.02
N LEU A 120 26.08 0.97 -2.84
CA LEU A 120 24.76 0.37 -2.69
C LEU A 120 23.62 1.37 -3.01
N LEU A 121 23.75 2.63 -2.59
CA LEU A 121 22.67 3.61 -2.68
C LEU A 121 22.71 4.44 -3.97
N PHE A 122 23.89 4.91 -4.39
CA PHE A 122 23.99 5.97 -5.38
C PHE A 122 24.72 5.59 -6.67
N SER A 123 25.36 4.42 -6.72
CA SER A 123 26.00 3.95 -7.96
C SER A 123 24.98 3.66 -9.06
N GLN A 124 25.45 3.43 -10.29
CA GLN A 124 24.60 3.02 -11.39
C GLN A 124 25.27 1.87 -12.15
N GLY A 125 24.63 0.70 -12.20
CA GLY A 125 25.15 -0.47 -12.92
C GLY A 125 26.44 -1.08 -12.34
N ILE A 126 26.81 -0.72 -11.11
CA ILE A 126 28.01 -1.25 -10.42
C ILE A 126 27.62 -2.36 -9.44
N TYR A 127 26.52 -2.18 -8.70
CA TYR A 127 26.11 -3.13 -7.67
C TYR A 127 25.43 -4.36 -8.31
N PRO A 128 25.81 -5.61 -7.95
CA PRO A 128 25.33 -6.81 -8.65
C PRO A 128 23.81 -7.00 -8.65
N THR A 129 23.13 -6.55 -7.60
CA THR A 129 21.67 -6.63 -7.47
C THR A 129 20.95 -5.34 -7.91
N GLY A 130 21.68 -4.37 -8.46
CA GLY A 130 21.23 -3.00 -8.67
C GLY A 130 21.35 -2.15 -7.41
N SER A 131 21.66 -0.86 -7.60
CA SER A 131 21.67 0.13 -6.51
C SER A 131 20.26 0.67 -6.22
N MET A 132 20.11 1.44 -5.13
CA MET A 132 18.87 2.18 -4.86
C MET A 132 18.51 3.12 -6.02
N ARG A 133 19.50 3.81 -6.61
CA ARG A 133 19.30 4.66 -7.79
C ARG A 133 18.82 3.87 -9.00
N ASP A 134 19.43 2.71 -9.28
CA ASP A 134 19.01 1.84 -10.39
C ASP A 134 17.54 1.39 -10.23
N TYR A 135 17.16 1.01 -9.01
CA TYR A 135 15.80 0.62 -8.68
C TYR A 135 14.79 1.74 -8.92
N PHE A 136 15.05 2.96 -8.43
CA PHE A 136 14.12 4.08 -8.62
C PHE A 136 14.02 4.49 -10.09
N LYS A 137 15.12 4.41 -10.82
CA LYS A 137 15.12 4.67 -12.27
C LYS A 137 14.29 3.65 -13.03
N GLU A 138 14.39 2.36 -12.71
CA GLU A 138 13.62 1.30 -13.34
C GLU A 138 12.11 1.43 -13.07
N VAL A 139 11.73 1.51 -11.79
CA VAL A 139 10.32 1.54 -11.37
C VAL A 139 9.62 2.82 -11.81
N SER A 140 10.34 3.95 -11.85
CA SER A 140 9.78 5.21 -12.30
C SER A 140 9.77 5.37 -13.83
N LEU A 141 10.28 4.39 -14.58
CA LEU A 141 10.50 4.48 -16.04
C LEU A 141 11.35 5.71 -16.43
N GLY A 142 12.39 5.98 -15.63
CA GLY A 142 13.31 7.10 -15.84
C GLY A 142 12.76 8.48 -15.48
N LYS A 143 11.65 8.54 -14.75
CA LYS A 143 11.07 9.81 -14.28
C LYS A 143 11.76 10.37 -13.03
N VAL A 144 12.47 9.52 -12.30
CA VAL A 144 13.21 9.85 -11.07
C VAL A 144 14.64 9.35 -11.22
N ASP A 145 15.60 10.16 -10.79
CA ASP A 145 17.03 9.83 -10.75
C ASP A 145 17.70 10.32 -9.46
#